data_AF-A0AA39HYW2-F1
#
_entry.id   AF-A0AA39HYW2-F1
#
_cell.length_a   1.000
_cell.length_b   1.000
_cell.length_c   1.000
_cell.angle_alpha   90.00
_cell.angle_beta   90.00
_cell.angle_gamma   90.00
#
_symmetry.space_group_name_H-M   'P 1'
#
loop_
_entity.id
_entity.type
_entity.pdbx_description
1 polymer ?
#
loop_
_entity_poly.entity_id
_entity_poly.type
_entity_poly.pdbx_seq_one_letter_code
_entity_poly.pdbx_strand_id
1 'polypeptide(L)'
;MALSNETQPFVWGSELLGRGESTMADTVVGVSITVVTKSVLSGRSTYELGLQFSTLSVAVGLLSLYIVYKLPIFHNAFGAFWVSRTVGEIGANFIHVVYSGPVTLLQPKDINPLFGIVSYMVCVYFAEIACSMHQYVSLNRMLAVCAPLKYKTLFTRRITTTIIVVTTVQVTSIMGLYFLFPCNWIGYGPQYYEFIFVKCGENERDWSPLGTFLNRGCTALCVVSLLMDCVTFYKIIKIRVTNKSAAQDEAFRRNVRFFAQTAVQNISMMLALAVIVIVNNERSFGKAVLYATTFDARILTYLNNGLSIILFNPEVRKFLGLRFCCGTKRSHQVGSTNAGLETSMMDTH
;
A
#
# COMPACT_ATOMS: atom_id res chain seq x y z
N MET A 1 43.44 23.02 29.54
CA MET A 1 44.14 23.13 28.24
C MET A 1 43.23 22.50 27.21
N ALA A 2 42.46 23.33 26.52
CA ALA A 2 41.55 22.92 25.47
C ALA A 2 42.38 22.57 24.22
N LEU A 3 42.18 21.39 23.65
CA LEU A 3 42.74 21.04 22.35
C LEU A 3 41.80 20.12 21.57
N SER A 4 41.60 20.50 20.31
CA SER A 4 40.87 19.87 19.20
C SER A 4 39.35 19.74 19.34
N ASN A 5 38.66 20.88 19.21
CA ASN A 5 37.38 20.91 18.51
C ASN A 5 37.70 21.03 17.00
N GLU A 6 38.27 19.98 16.42
CA GLU A 6 38.34 19.87 14.95
C GLU A 6 36.94 19.46 14.49
N THR A 7 36.19 20.43 13.97
CA THR A 7 35.03 20.18 13.12
C THR A 7 35.51 19.26 11.99
N GLN A 8 35.17 17.97 12.09
CA GLN A 8 35.36 17.00 11.02
C GLN A 8 34.86 17.62 9.71
N PRO A 9 35.66 17.62 8.63
CA PRO A 9 35.27 18.26 7.39
C PRO A 9 33.96 17.63 6.91
N PHE A 10 32.99 18.47 6.55
CA PHE A 10 31.73 18.01 6.00
C PHE A 10 31.94 17.05 4.82
N VAL A 11 31.47 15.80 4.99
CA VAL A 11 31.45 14.80 3.93
C VAL A 11 30.01 14.63 3.43
N TRP A 12 29.76 15.06 2.20
CA TRP A 12 28.45 14.95 1.56
C TRP A 12 27.98 13.50 1.50
N GLY A 13 26.73 13.24 1.90
CA GLY A 13 26.13 11.91 1.87
C GLY A 13 26.65 10.94 2.94
N SER A 14 27.44 11.40 3.91
CA SER A 14 27.96 10.57 5.00
C SER A 14 26.86 9.94 5.85
N GLU A 15 25.70 10.60 5.96
CA GLU A 15 24.51 10.07 6.62
C GLU A 15 23.91 8.81 5.94
N LEU A 16 24.27 8.55 4.67
CA LEU A 16 23.81 7.37 3.92
C LEU A 16 24.73 6.15 4.09
N LEU A 17 25.85 6.31 4.81
CA LEU A 17 26.82 5.24 5.05
C LEU A 17 26.44 4.42 6.28
N GLY A 18 26.78 3.13 6.27
CA GLY A 18 26.64 2.26 7.44
C GLY A 18 27.82 2.38 8.41
N ARG A 19 27.65 1.80 9.61
CA ARG A 19 28.68 1.81 10.66
C ARG A 19 29.82 0.81 10.46
N GLY A 20 29.71 -0.09 9.47
CA GLY A 20 30.60 -1.22 9.15
C GLY A 20 30.48 -2.43 10.04
N GLU A 21 29.76 -2.32 11.15
CA GLU A 21 29.44 -3.42 12.05
C GLU A 21 27.93 -3.43 12.29
N SER A 22 27.34 -4.63 12.18
CA SER A 22 25.92 -4.84 12.39
C SER A 22 25.62 -5.04 13.87
N THR A 23 24.69 -4.27 14.40
CA THR A 23 24.16 -4.44 15.76
C THR A 23 22.98 -5.42 15.77
N MET A 24 22.55 -5.85 16.97
CA MET A 24 21.33 -6.64 17.11
C MET A 24 20.10 -5.90 16.58
N ALA A 25 20.04 -4.57 16.75
CA ALA A 25 18.97 -3.75 16.22
C ALA A 25 18.97 -3.73 14.68
N ASP A 26 20.15 -3.59 14.07
CA ASP A 26 20.33 -3.65 12.61
C ASP A 26 19.86 -5.00 12.05
N THR A 27 20.17 -6.09 12.77
CA THR A 27 19.73 -7.44 12.41
C THR A 27 18.21 -7.58 12.50
N VAL A 28 17.60 -7.17 13.63
CA VAL A 28 16.14 -7.27 13.83
C VAL A 28 15.38 -6.46 12.79
N VAL A 29 15.77 -5.20 12.59
CA VAL A 29 15.12 -4.29 11.63
C VAL A 29 15.40 -4.73 10.18
N GLY A 30 16.64 -5.12 9.87
CA GLY A 30 16.98 -5.61 8.54
C GLY A 30 16.23 -6.90 8.15
N VAL A 31 16.05 -7.83 9.12
CA VAL A 31 15.26 -9.06 8.93
C VAL A 31 13.77 -8.75 8.80
N SER A 32 13.21 -7.81 9.59
CA SER A 32 11.80 -7.42 9.45
C SER A 32 11.52 -6.80 8.08
N ILE A 33 12.45 -5.98 7.58
CA ILE A 33 12.32 -5.30 6.29
C ILE A 33 12.47 -6.29 5.14
N THR A 34 13.50 -7.15 5.11
CA THR A 34 13.98 -7.67 3.81
C THR A 34 13.78 -9.15 3.51
N VAL A 35 14.63 -10.09 3.90
CA VAL A 35 14.74 -11.32 3.08
C VAL A 35 15.07 -12.57 3.88
N VAL A 36 14.61 -13.70 3.31
CA VAL A 36 15.05 -15.08 3.54
C VAL A 36 16.57 -15.16 3.38
N THR A 37 17.31 -14.92 4.44
CA THR A 37 18.67 -15.45 4.55
C THR A 37 18.55 -16.82 5.17
N LYS A 38 18.98 -17.85 4.46
CA LYS A 38 19.33 -19.12 5.09
C LYS A 38 20.52 -18.79 5.99
N SER A 39 20.28 -18.52 7.27
CA SER A 39 21.34 -18.24 8.23
C SER A 39 22.20 -19.49 8.39
N VAL A 40 23.26 -19.61 7.59
CA VAL A 40 24.40 -20.48 7.87
C VAL A 40 25.31 -19.70 8.82
N LEU A 41 24.79 -19.38 10.01
CA LEU A 41 25.61 -18.95 11.13
C LEU A 41 25.44 -20.01 12.20
N SER A 42 26.53 -20.75 12.47
CA SER A 42 26.65 -21.75 13.54
C SER A 42 25.93 -23.09 13.38
N GLY A 43 25.88 -23.66 12.15
CA GLY A 43 25.66 -25.10 11.94
C GLY A 43 24.30 -25.67 12.39
N ARG A 44 23.33 -24.84 12.76
CA ARG A 44 22.00 -25.25 13.20
C ARG A 44 20.93 -24.58 12.33
N SER A 45 20.26 -25.38 11.51
CA SER A 45 19.19 -24.93 10.61
C SER A 45 17.90 -24.70 11.40
N THR A 46 17.82 -23.60 12.14
CA THR A 46 16.57 -23.14 12.77
C THR A 46 15.90 -22.12 11.86
N TYR A 47 14.76 -22.47 11.28
CA TYR A 47 13.87 -21.53 10.60
C TYR A 47 13.16 -20.71 11.68
N GLU A 48 13.80 -19.66 12.20
CA GLU A 48 13.05 -18.69 12.99
C GLU A 48 12.10 -17.96 12.05
N LEU A 49 10.82 -17.93 12.45
CA LEU A 49 9.71 -17.27 11.77
C LEU A 49 9.88 -15.74 11.88
N GLY A 50 10.95 -15.21 11.30
CA GLY A 50 11.15 -13.78 11.11
C GLY A 50 10.07 -13.27 10.16
N LEU A 51 9.33 -12.26 10.58
CA LEU A 51 8.18 -11.72 9.88
C LEU A 51 8.68 -10.86 8.70
N GLN A 52 8.72 -11.45 7.49
CA GLN A 52 9.33 -10.87 6.28
C GLN A 52 8.35 -9.98 5.51
N PHE A 53 8.14 -8.75 5.98
CA PHE A 53 7.01 -7.95 5.50
C PHE A 53 7.14 -7.50 4.04
N SER A 54 8.30 -7.03 3.58
CA SER A 54 8.42 -6.51 2.20
C SER A 54 8.40 -7.62 1.16
N THR A 55 9.10 -8.74 1.41
CA THR A 55 9.07 -9.90 0.51
C THR A 55 7.66 -10.49 0.40
N LEU A 56 6.97 -10.64 1.54
CA LEU A 56 5.58 -11.10 1.55
C LEU A 56 4.67 -10.09 0.84
N SER A 57 4.86 -8.78 1.05
CA SER A 57 4.11 -7.73 0.38
C SER A 57 4.28 -7.80 -1.15
N VAL A 58 5.51 -7.96 -1.64
CA VAL A 58 5.79 -8.13 -3.08
C VAL A 58 5.12 -9.41 -3.61
N ALA A 59 5.26 -10.54 -2.92
CA ALA A 59 4.67 -11.81 -3.35
C ALA A 59 3.13 -11.75 -3.39
N VAL A 60 2.51 -11.21 -2.34
CA VAL A 60 1.05 -11.02 -2.27
C VAL A 60 0.59 -10.00 -3.31
N GLY A 61 1.36 -8.95 -3.58
CA GLY A 61 1.12 -7.97 -4.64
C GLY A 61 1.15 -8.60 -6.04
N LEU A 62 2.14 -9.44 -6.33
CA LEU A 62 2.23 -10.16 -7.60
C LEU A 62 1.06 -11.16 -7.77
N LEU A 63 0.73 -11.91 -6.72
CA LEU A 63 -0.44 -12.78 -6.70
C LEU A 63 -1.73 -11.99 -6.94
N SER A 64 -1.83 -10.83 -6.30
CA SER A 64 -2.91 -9.86 -6.45
C SER A 64 -3.10 -9.40 -7.90
N LEU A 65 -2.01 -9.04 -8.60
CA LEU A 65 -2.04 -8.71 -10.02
C LEU A 65 -2.47 -9.90 -10.88
N TYR A 66 -1.96 -11.10 -10.59
CA TYR A 66 -2.35 -12.32 -11.31
C TYR A 66 -3.85 -12.62 -11.17
N ILE A 67 -4.40 -12.47 -9.96
CA ILE A 67 -5.83 -12.65 -9.68
C ILE A 67 -6.67 -11.66 -10.48
N VAL A 68 -6.31 -10.37 -10.46
CA VAL A 68 -7.05 -9.33 -11.20
C VAL A 68 -6.97 -9.54 -12.71
N TYR A 69 -5.83 -10.02 -13.21
CA TYR A 69 -5.70 -10.40 -14.62
C TYR A 69 -6.64 -11.55 -15.00
N LYS A 70 -6.73 -12.60 -14.16
CA LYS A 70 -7.52 -13.80 -14.46
C LYS A 70 -9.01 -13.65 -14.22
N LEU A 71 -9.45 -12.80 -13.30
CA LEU A 71 -10.85 -12.72 -12.90
C LEU A 71 -11.58 -11.56 -13.62
N PRO A 72 -12.60 -11.87 -14.46
CA PRO A 72 -13.29 -10.85 -15.26
C PRO A 72 -14.08 -9.83 -14.43
N ILE A 73 -14.37 -10.14 -13.17
CA ILE A 73 -15.02 -9.22 -12.23
C ILE A 73 -14.20 -7.95 -11.99
N PHE A 74 -12.89 -7.98 -12.24
CA PHE A 74 -12.00 -6.83 -12.12
C PHE A 74 -11.67 -6.16 -13.47
N HIS A 75 -12.19 -6.65 -14.60
CA HIS A 75 -11.98 -6.06 -15.92
C HIS A 75 -12.87 -4.81 -16.12
N ASN A 76 -12.76 -3.86 -15.21
CA ASN A 76 -13.50 -2.61 -15.18
C ASN A 76 -12.59 -1.48 -14.65
N ALA A 77 -13.11 -0.26 -14.56
CA ALA A 77 -12.34 0.89 -14.12
C ALA A 77 -11.75 0.73 -12.70
N PHE A 78 -12.48 0.06 -11.79
CA PHE A 78 -12.00 -0.22 -10.44
C PHE A 78 -10.73 -1.09 -10.48
N GLY A 79 -10.76 -2.20 -11.22
CA GLY A 79 -9.59 -3.07 -11.33
C GLY A 79 -8.41 -2.40 -12.02
N ALA A 80 -8.64 -1.49 -12.98
CA ALA A 80 -7.56 -0.75 -13.62
C ALA A 80 -6.83 0.20 -12.66
N PHE A 81 -7.57 1.01 -11.87
CA PHE A 81 -6.94 1.85 -10.84
C PHE A 81 -6.24 1.02 -9.78
N TRP A 82 -6.86 -0.09 -9.39
CA TRP A 82 -6.28 -1.01 -8.41
C TRP A 82 -4.98 -1.64 -8.92
N VAL A 83 -4.91 -2.08 -10.18
CA VAL A 83 -3.68 -2.61 -10.80
C VAL A 83 -2.60 -1.54 -10.78
N SER A 84 -2.91 -0.31 -11.22
CA SER A 84 -1.93 0.77 -11.20
C SER A 84 -1.41 1.05 -9.78
N ARG A 85 -2.29 1.02 -8.78
CA ARG A 85 -1.92 1.15 -7.37
C ARG A 85 -0.97 0.03 -6.94
N THR A 86 -1.37 -1.22 -7.15
CA THR A 86 -0.60 -2.39 -6.71
C THR A 86 0.75 -2.49 -7.40
N VAL A 87 0.88 -2.05 -8.66
CA VAL A 87 2.19 -1.90 -9.31
C VAL A 87 3.08 -0.90 -8.56
N GLY A 88 2.52 0.24 -8.12
CA GLY A 88 3.23 1.19 -7.27
C GLY A 88 3.64 0.59 -5.91
N GLU A 89 2.74 -0.14 -5.26
CA GLU A 89 3.05 -0.79 -3.98
C GLU A 89 4.15 -1.85 -4.12
N ILE A 90 4.13 -2.66 -5.19
CA ILE A 90 5.17 -3.64 -5.48
C ILE A 90 6.50 -2.94 -5.75
N GLY A 91 6.51 -1.89 -6.58
CA GLY A 91 7.73 -1.15 -6.92
C GLY A 91 8.39 -0.53 -5.68
N ALA A 92 7.60 0.09 -4.80
CA ALA A 92 8.10 0.65 -3.54
C ALA A 92 8.68 -0.44 -2.61
N ASN A 93 7.97 -1.54 -2.41
CA ASN A 93 8.45 -2.64 -1.54
C ASN A 93 9.63 -3.40 -2.14
N PHE A 94 9.73 -3.47 -3.48
CA PHE A 94 10.86 -4.12 -4.14
C PHE A 94 12.19 -3.43 -3.78
N ILE A 95 12.20 -2.10 -3.68
CA ILE A 95 13.38 -1.35 -3.21
C ILE A 95 13.78 -1.75 -1.79
N HIS A 96 12.80 -1.99 -0.91
CA HIS A 96 13.09 -2.47 0.44
C HIS A 96 13.75 -3.85 0.42
N VAL A 97 13.26 -4.75 -0.45
CA VAL A 97 13.79 -6.12 -0.64
C VAL A 97 15.21 -6.13 -1.24
N VAL A 98 15.54 -5.23 -2.16
CA VAL A 98 16.85 -5.28 -2.84
C VAL A 98 17.90 -4.34 -2.25
N TYR A 99 17.47 -3.32 -1.50
CA TYR A 99 18.38 -2.27 -1.03
C TYR A 99 18.22 -1.94 0.45
N SER A 100 17.03 -1.53 0.91
CA SER A 100 16.89 -0.98 2.27
C SER A 100 17.31 -1.98 3.35
N GLY A 101 16.77 -3.20 3.38
CA GLY A 101 17.20 -4.10 4.45
C GLY A 101 18.51 -4.84 4.22
N PRO A 102 19.02 -5.18 3.00
CA PRO A 102 20.37 -5.70 2.87
C PRO A 102 21.41 -4.69 3.35
N VAL A 103 21.25 -3.40 3.02
CA VAL A 103 22.16 -2.34 3.48
C VAL A 103 22.01 -2.12 4.99
N THR A 104 20.80 -2.23 5.55
CA THR A 104 20.60 -2.20 7.00
C THR A 104 21.23 -3.39 7.72
N LEU A 105 21.15 -4.60 7.16
CA LEU A 105 21.77 -5.80 7.74
C LEU A 105 23.29 -5.71 7.73
N LEU A 106 23.85 -5.29 6.59
CA LEU A 106 25.29 -5.32 6.34
C LEU A 106 26.03 -4.07 6.85
N GLN A 107 25.32 -2.96 7.06
CA GLN A 107 25.89 -1.67 7.49
C GLN A 107 27.18 -1.28 6.73
N PRO A 108 27.24 -1.28 5.38
CA PRO A 108 28.49 -1.05 4.65
C PRO A 108 29.04 0.37 4.84
N LYS A 109 30.34 0.51 5.12
CA LYS A 109 31.03 1.82 5.28
C LYS A 109 31.26 2.55 3.97
N ASP A 110 31.52 1.82 2.89
CA ASP A 110 32.02 2.38 1.62
C ASP A 110 31.00 2.23 0.47
N ILE A 111 29.72 2.46 0.76
CA ILE A 111 28.67 2.48 -0.27
C ILE A 111 28.58 3.86 -0.90
N ASN A 112 28.50 3.93 -2.23
CA ASN A 112 28.32 5.22 -2.91
C ASN A 112 26.97 5.84 -2.49
N PRO A 113 26.94 7.07 -1.92
CA PRO A 113 25.71 7.73 -1.47
C PRO A 113 24.63 7.83 -2.56
N LEU A 114 25.03 7.86 -3.83
CA LEU A 114 24.12 7.85 -4.97
C LEU A 114 23.15 6.65 -4.94
N PHE A 115 23.59 5.48 -4.48
CA PHE A 115 22.69 4.32 -4.37
C PHE A 115 21.57 4.55 -3.36
N GLY A 116 21.87 5.20 -2.23
CA GLY A 116 20.87 5.55 -1.22
C GLY A 116 19.86 6.56 -1.76
N ILE A 117 20.33 7.53 -2.54
CA ILE A 117 19.48 8.55 -3.19
C ILE A 117 18.62 7.93 -4.29
N VAL A 118 19.18 7.13 -5.18
CA VAL A 118 18.43 6.45 -6.26
C VAL A 118 17.39 5.51 -5.67
N SER A 119 17.74 4.76 -4.62
CA SER A 119 16.81 3.92 -3.87
C SER A 119 15.60 4.72 -3.39
N TYR A 120 15.82 5.87 -2.74
CA TYR A 120 14.73 6.76 -2.35
C TYR A 120 13.89 7.24 -3.53
N MET A 121 14.53 7.74 -4.60
CA MET A 121 13.82 8.28 -5.78
C MET A 121 12.91 7.24 -6.44
N VAL A 122 13.40 6.02 -6.61
CA VAL A 122 12.59 4.93 -7.18
C VAL A 122 11.47 4.53 -6.22
N CYS A 123 11.77 4.39 -4.93
CA CYS A 123 10.78 4.02 -3.92
C CYS A 123 9.64 5.03 -3.88
N VAL A 124 9.95 6.32 -3.72
CA VAL A 124 8.96 7.39 -3.58
C VAL A 124 8.17 7.59 -4.87
N TYR A 125 8.79 7.46 -6.05
CA TYR A 125 8.08 7.51 -7.34
C TYR A 125 6.92 6.51 -7.40
N PHE A 126 7.19 5.25 -7.08
CA PHE A 126 6.18 4.20 -7.06
C PHE A 126 5.15 4.41 -5.93
N ALA A 127 5.60 4.90 -4.78
CA ALA A 127 4.74 5.18 -3.64
C ALA A 127 3.74 6.32 -3.91
N GLU A 128 4.16 7.37 -4.62
CA GLU A 128 3.30 8.51 -5.00
C GLU A 128 2.27 8.11 -6.05
N ILE A 129 2.63 7.23 -7.00
CA ILE A 129 1.66 6.62 -7.92
C ILE A 129 0.62 5.83 -7.12
N ALA A 130 1.05 4.99 -6.17
CA ALA A 130 0.13 4.23 -5.33
C ALA A 130 -0.79 5.14 -4.50
N CYS A 131 -0.23 6.18 -3.87
CA CYS A 131 -0.99 7.13 -3.08
C CYS A 131 -2.05 7.88 -3.92
N SER A 132 -1.66 8.35 -5.10
CA SER A 132 -2.58 9.03 -6.02
C SER A 132 -3.71 8.10 -6.48
N MET A 133 -3.41 6.82 -6.73
CA MET A 133 -4.43 5.85 -7.14
C MET A 133 -5.44 5.52 -6.02
N HIS A 134 -5.07 5.63 -4.74
CA HIS A 134 -6.02 5.45 -3.63
C HIS A 134 -7.20 6.43 -3.73
N GLN A 135 -6.94 7.69 -4.06
CA GLN A 135 -7.99 8.69 -4.23
C GLN A 135 -8.95 8.32 -5.37
N TYR A 136 -8.41 7.90 -6.51
CA TYR A 136 -9.24 7.50 -7.65
C TYR A 136 -10.05 6.24 -7.38
N VAL A 137 -9.50 5.30 -6.60
CA VAL A 137 -10.24 4.12 -6.14
C VAL A 137 -11.43 4.54 -5.25
N SER A 138 -11.23 5.41 -4.26
CA SER A 138 -12.33 5.92 -3.41
C SER A 138 -13.38 6.69 -4.22
N LEU A 139 -12.95 7.59 -5.12
CA LEU A 139 -13.86 8.32 -6.00
C LEU A 139 -14.69 7.38 -6.87
N ASN A 140 -14.05 6.35 -7.41
CA ASN A 140 -14.70 5.33 -8.22
C ASN A 140 -15.78 4.57 -7.41
N ARG A 141 -15.51 4.21 -6.15
CA ARG A 141 -16.49 3.58 -5.25
C ARG A 141 -17.63 4.52 -4.89
N MET A 142 -17.31 5.77 -4.56
CA MET A 142 -18.30 6.79 -4.26
C MET A 142 -19.27 6.98 -5.41
N LEU A 143 -18.78 7.16 -6.64
CA LEU A 143 -19.63 7.37 -7.80
C LEU A 143 -20.42 6.12 -8.19
N ALA A 144 -19.84 4.91 -8.01
CA ALA A 144 -20.56 3.66 -8.26
C ALA A 144 -21.80 3.50 -7.37
N VAL A 145 -21.76 4.02 -6.14
CA VAL A 145 -22.88 3.95 -5.18
C VAL A 145 -23.79 5.18 -5.26
N CYS A 146 -23.20 6.38 -5.26
CA CYS A 146 -23.94 7.65 -5.13
C CYS A 146 -24.59 8.09 -6.44
N ALA A 147 -24.00 7.75 -7.59
CA ALA A 147 -24.44 8.23 -8.89
C ALA A 147 -24.20 7.17 -10.01
N PRO A 148 -24.87 6.01 -9.97
CA PRO A 148 -24.60 4.89 -10.87
C PRO A 148 -24.81 5.22 -12.37
N LEU A 149 -25.71 6.16 -12.69
CA LEU A 149 -25.90 6.63 -14.08
C LEU A 149 -24.69 7.45 -14.58
N LYS A 150 -24.16 8.35 -13.73
CA LYS A 150 -22.96 9.15 -14.03
C LYS A 150 -21.68 8.30 -14.01
N TYR A 151 -21.66 7.23 -13.23
CA TYR A 151 -20.53 6.31 -13.17
C TYR A 151 -20.20 5.72 -14.55
N LYS A 152 -21.23 5.29 -15.30
CA LYS A 152 -21.04 4.66 -16.63
C LYS A 152 -20.45 5.63 -17.66
N THR A 153 -20.75 6.92 -17.56
CA THR A 153 -20.24 7.94 -18.48
C THR A 153 -18.86 8.45 -18.08
N LEU A 154 -18.58 8.56 -16.78
CA LEU A 154 -17.30 9.08 -16.28
C LEU A 154 -16.18 8.03 -16.33
N PHE A 155 -16.46 6.78 -15.93
CA PHE A 155 -15.45 5.72 -15.86
C PHE A 155 -15.48 4.79 -17.06
N THR A 156 -15.34 5.38 -18.24
CA THR A 156 -15.06 4.62 -19.47
C THR A 156 -13.61 4.14 -19.48
N ARG A 157 -13.31 3.12 -20.31
CA ARG A 157 -11.94 2.60 -20.45
C ARG A 157 -10.96 3.69 -20.85
N ARG A 158 -11.34 4.56 -21.80
CA ARG A 158 -10.51 5.68 -22.27
C ARG A 158 -10.19 6.65 -21.14
N ILE A 159 -11.21 7.15 -20.43
CA ILE A 159 -11.03 8.12 -19.34
C ILE A 159 -10.18 7.50 -18.22
N THR A 160 -10.45 6.26 -17.84
CA THR A 160 -9.69 5.55 -16.81
C THR A 160 -8.20 5.45 -17.18
N THR A 161 -7.89 5.03 -18.41
CA THR A 161 -6.51 4.97 -18.88
C THR A 161 -5.87 6.35 -18.95
N THR A 162 -6.60 7.38 -19.41
CA THR A 162 -6.10 8.76 -19.42
C THR A 162 -5.77 9.25 -18.01
N ILE A 163 -6.61 9.00 -17.01
CA ILE A 163 -6.34 9.37 -15.61
C ILE A 163 -5.06 8.71 -15.12
N ILE A 164 -4.86 7.41 -15.39
CA ILE A 164 -3.65 6.69 -14.99
C ILE A 164 -2.42 7.33 -15.64
N VAL A 165 -2.43 7.53 -16.96
CA VAL A 165 -1.30 8.12 -17.70
C VAL A 165 -0.98 9.54 -17.21
N VAL A 166 -1.99 10.40 -17.07
CA VAL A 166 -1.81 11.77 -16.58
C VAL A 166 -1.23 11.78 -15.16
N THR A 167 -1.72 10.89 -14.29
CA THR A 167 -1.19 10.77 -12.92
C THR A 167 0.28 10.35 -12.92
N THR A 168 0.65 9.35 -13.74
CA THR A 168 2.05 8.92 -13.87
C THR A 168 2.95 10.04 -14.40
N VAL A 169 2.50 10.80 -15.40
CA VAL A 169 3.23 11.96 -15.93
C VAL A 169 3.37 13.06 -14.88
N GLN A 170 2.32 13.33 -14.11
CA GLN A 170 2.34 14.30 -13.02
C GLN A 170 3.35 13.90 -11.94
N VAL A 171 3.33 12.65 -11.47
CA VAL A 171 4.30 12.14 -10.49
C VAL A 171 5.72 12.23 -11.05
N THR A 172 5.93 11.83 -12.30
CA THR A 172 7.25 11.95 -12.97
C THR A 172 7.74 13.40 -12.99
N SER A 173 6.85 14.35 -13.27
CA SER A 173 7.17 15.78 -13.32
C SER A 173 7.56 16.31 -11.94
N ILE A 174 6.85 15.91 -10.88
CA ILE A 174 7.18 16.28 -9.50
C ILE A 174 8.51 15.66 -9.07
N MET A 175 8.79 14.41 -9.45
CA MET A 175 10.09 13.78 -9.20
C MET A 175 11.24 14.51 -9.91
N GLY A 176 10.99 15.06 -11.09
CA GLY A 176 11.93 15.93 -11.80
C GLY A 176 12.38 17.15 -10.98
N LEU A 177 11.53 17.66 -10.07
CA LEU A 177 11.86 18.82 -9.23
C LEU A 177 13.04 18.55 -8.27
N TYR A 178 13.29 17.30 -7.87
CA TYR A 178 14.47 16.95 -7.08
C TYR A 178 15.79 17.20 -7.83
N PHE A 179 15.76 17.14 -9.16
CA PHE A 179 16.92 17.43 -10.02
C PHE A 179 17.06 18.92 -10.35
N LEU A 180 15.95 19.67 -10.30
CA LEU A 180 15.94 21.10 -10.60
C LEU A 180 16.32 21.97 -9.39
N PHE A 181 15.88 21.59 -8.19
CA PHE A 181 16.18 22.32 -6.97
C PHE A 181 17.37 21.70 -6.25
N PRO A 182 18.55 22.37 -6.26
CA PRO A 182 19.72 21.85 -5.55
C PRO A 182 19.42 21.72 -4.05
N CYS A 183 20.10 20.80 -3.40
CA CYS A 183 19.95 20.52 -1.97
C CYS A 183 18.54 20.11 -1.51
N ASN A 184 17.88 19.26 -2.29
CA ASN A 184 16.61 18.63 -1.89
C ASN A 184 16.71 17.12 -1.77
N TRP A 185 17.91 16.55 -1.91
CA TRP A 185 18.14 15.11 -1.95
C TRP A 185 17.75 14.44 -0.64
N ILE A 186 17.15 13.27 -0.78
CA ILE A 186 16.84 12.36 0.31
C ILE A 186 17.41 11.00 -0.11
N GLY A 187 17.96 10.27 0.84
CA GLY A 187 18.51 8.95 0.61
C GLY A 187 18.23 8.01 1.77
N TYR A 188 18.41 6.72 1.56
CA TYR A 188 18.26 5.74 2.63
C TYR A 188 19.48 5.73 3.56
N GLY A 189 19.26 6.04 4.84
CA GLY A 189 20.27 6.01 5.89
C GLY A 189 20.18 4.71 6.71
N PRO A 190 21.10 3.75 6.53
CA PRO A 190 21.00 2.44 7.19
C PRO A 190 21.18 2.50 8.71
N GLN A 191 21.82 3.55 9.24
CA GLN A 191 21.97 3.75 10.68
C GLN A 191 20.68 4.26 11.35
N TYR A 192 19.82 4.89 10.56
CA TYR A 192 18.58 5.53 11.00
C TYR A 192 17.34 4.71 10.67
N TYR A 193 17.51 3.64 9.87
CA TYR A 193 16.45 2.78 9.35
C TYR A 193 15.37 3.51 8.54
N GLU A 194 15.71 4.65 7.94
CA GLU A 194 14.75 5.51 7.26
C GLU A 194 15.38 6.29 6.09
N PHE A 195 14.52 6.86 5.25
CA PHE A 195 14.92 7.85 4.26
C PHE A 195 15.12 9.22 4.91
N ILE A 196 16.36 9.70 4.89
CA ILE A 196 16.78 10.92 5.56
C ILE A 196 17.23 11.98 4.55
N PHE A 197 17.11 13.24 4.95
CA PHE A 197 17.59 14.37 4.15
C PHE A 197 19.12 14.33 4.02
N VAL A 198 19.59 14.49 2.79
CA VAL A 198 21.02 14.55 2.49
C VAL A 198 21.50 15.98 2.65
N LYS A 199 22.36 16.23 3.63
CA LYS A 199 22.84 17.58 3.93
C LYS A 199 23.72 18.10 2.80
N CYS A 200 23.76 19.42 2.58
CA CYS A 200 24.66 20.04 1.58
C CYS A 200 25.67 21.04 2.17
N GLY A 201 25.69 21.22 3.49
CA GLY A 201 26.69 22.00 4.22
C GLY A 201 26.55 21.88 5.74
N GLU A 202 27.53 22.41 6.49
CA GLU A 202 27.67 22.23 7.95
C GLU A 202 26.55 22.89 8.79
N ASN A 203 25.95 23.97 8.30
CA ASN A 203 24.85 24.70 8.98
C ASN A 203 23.57 24.74 8.12
N GLU A 204 23.44 23.82 7.19
CA GLU A 204 22.26 23.76 6.34
C GLU A 204 21.15 22.92 6.99
N ARG A 205 19.93 23.31 6.64
CA ARG A 205 18.63 22.72 7.02
C ARG A 205 18.65 21.19 7.18
N ASP A 206 17.93 20.66 8.18
CA ASP A 206 17.79 19.20 8.40
C ASP A 206 16.56 18.54 7.73
N TRP A 207 15.90 19.23 6.79
CA TRP A 207 14.64 18.75 6.18
C TRP A 207 14.53 19.13 4.71
N SER A 208 13.91 18.26 3.91
CA SER A 208 13.61 18.54 2.51
C SER A 208 12.24 19.23 2.37
N PRO A 209 12.16 20.45 1.80
CA PRO A 209 10.87 21.05 1.49
C PRO A 209 10.07 20.28 0.46
N LEU A 210 10.73 19.68 -0.54
CA LEU A 210 10.05 18.86 -1.53
C LEU A 210 9.52 17.55 -0.93
N GLY A 211 10.32 16.88 -0.09
CA GLY A 211 9.87 15.69 0.64
C GLY A 211 8.71 15.98 1.59
N THR A 212 8.75 17.13 2.27
CA THR A 212 7.65 17.59 3.14
C THR A 212 6.37 17.87 2.34
N PHE A 213 6.51 18.51 1.18
CA PHE A 213 5.39 18.78 0.27
C PHE A 213 4.72 17.49 -0.20
N LEU A 214 5.51 16.50 -0.63
CA LEU A 214 5.00 15.18 -1.05
C LEU A 214 4.26 14.45 0.07
N ASN A 215 4.89 14.30 1.24
CA ASN A 215 4.28 13.60 2.38
C ASN A 215 2.97 14.25 2.83
N ARG A 216 2.94 15.60 2.93
CA ARG A 216 1.72 16.35 3.27
C ARG A 216 0.66 16.25 2.16
N GLY A 217 1.07 16.30 0.90
CA GLY A 217 0.21 16.12 -0.26
C GLY A 217 -0.49 14.75 -0.22
N CYS A 218 0.27 13.68 -0.09
CA CYS A 218 -0.28 12.32 0.02
C CYS A 218 -1.21 12.16 1.24
N THR A 219 -0.87 12.77 2.38
CA THR A 219 -1.74 12.80 3.56
C THR A 219 -3.06 13.51 3.27
N ALA A 220 -3.03 14.67 2.61
CA ALA A 220 -4.24 15.38 2.21
C ALA A 220 -5.11 14.55 1.25
N LEU A 221 -4.50 13.85 0.28
CA LEU A 221 -5.22 12.94 -0.61
C LEU A 221 -5.89 11.78 0.15
N CYS A 222 -5.21 11.22 1.16
CA CYS A 222 -5.78 10.16 2.00
C CYS A 222 -6.95 10.67 2.85
N VAL A 223 -6.86 11.88 3.41
CA VAL A 223 -7.98 12.52 4.13
C VAL A 223 -9.18 12.71 3.20
N VAL A 224 -8.96 13.22 1.99
CA VAL A 224 -10.03 13.37 0.98
C VAL A 224 -10.65 12.01 0.63
N SER A 225 -9.84 10.96 0.52
CA SER A 225 -10.31 9.59 0.25
C SER A 225 -11.19 9.05 1.38
N LEU A 226 -10.80 9.28 2.64
CA LEU A 226 -11.62 8.90 3.80
C LEU A 226 -12.95 9.67 3.84
N LEU A 227 -12.96 10.96 3.50
CA LEU A 227 -14.21 11.72 3.41
C LEU A 227 -15.14 11.15 2.32
N MET A 228 -14.59 10.79 1.15
CA MET A 228 -15.37 10.09 0.11
C MET A 228 -15.90 8.74 0.62
N ASP A 229 -15.11 8.01 1.40
CA ASP A 229 -15.54 6.73 1.97
C ASP A 229 -16.67 6.92 2.99
N CYS A 230 -16.63 7.96 3.83
CA CYS A 230 -17.71 8.31 4.75
C CYS A 230 -19.02 8.62 4.00
N VAL A 231 -18.95 9.43 2.94
CA VAL A 231 -20.11 9.74 2.07
C VAL A 231 -20.67 8.46 1.45
N THR A 232 -19.79 7.59 0.96
CA THR A 232 -20.16 6.31 0.36
C THR A 232 -20.85 5.41 1.37
N PHE A 233 -20.31 5.30 2.58
CA PHE A 233 -20.87 4.51 3.66
C PHE A 233 -22.27 5.00 4.07
N TYR A 234 -22.42 6.32 4.25
CA TYR A 234 -23.72 6.93 4.55
C TYR A 234 -24.77 6.58 3.48
N LYS A 235 -24.40 6.68 2.20
CA LYS A 235 -25.30 6.31 1.10
C LYS A 235 -25.63 4.81 1.06
N ILE A 236 -24.67 3.94 1.36
CA ILE A 236 -24.91 2.50 1.48
C ILE A 236 -25.96 2.21 2.56
N ILE A 237 -25.83 2.83 3.75
CA ILE A 237 -26.82 2.67 4.83
C ILE A 237 -28.18 3.17 4.38
N LYS A 238 -28.25 4.38 3.79
CA LYS A 238 -29.51 4.94 3.31
C LYS A 238 -30.21 4.02 2.30
N ILE A 239 -29.47 3.48 1.33
CA ILE A 239 -30.04 2.54 0.34
C ILE A 239 -30.53 1.26 1.02
N ARG A 240 -29.76 0.69 1.96
CA ARG A 240 -30.16 -0.52 2.69
C ARG A 240 -31.43 -0.35 3.50
N VAL A 241 -31.65 0.83 4.08
CA VAL A 241 -32.84 1.12 4.90
C VAL A 241 -34.03 1.49 4.01
N THR A 242 -33.84 2.37 3.02
CA THR A 242 -34.94 2.94 2.24
C THR A 242 -35.37 2.06 1.06
N ASN A 243 -34.45 1.31 0.45
CA ASN A 243 -34.72 0.53 -0.75
C ASN A 243 -34.18 -0.90 -0.64
N LYS A 244 -34.93 -1.75 0.07
CA LYS A 244 -34.56 -3.16 0.32
C LYS A 244 -34.37 -3.95 -0.98
N SER A 245 -35.15 -3.67 -2.03
CA SER A 245 -35.01 -4.33 -3.33
C SER A 245 -33.67 -4.00 -3.99
N ALA A 246 -33.31 -2.71 -4.06
CA ALA A 246 -31.99 -2.30 -4.57
C ALA A 246 -30.83 -2.82 -3.70
N ALA A 247 -31.05 -2.99 -2.40
CA ALA A 247 -30.04 -3.55 -1.50
C ALA A 247 -29.79 -5.06 -1.70
N GLN A 248 -30.77 -5.78 -2.25
CA GLN A 248 -30.65 -7.20 -2.61
C GLN A 248 -30.01 -7.43 -3.98
N ASP A 249 -29.85 -6.38 -4.79
CA ASP A 249 -29.17 -6.47 -6.08
C ASP A 249 -27.71 -6.94 -5.92
N GLU A 250 -27.32 -7.93 -6.71
CA GLU A 250 -25.98 -8.53 -6.64
C GLU A 250 -24.88 -7.54 -7.03
N ALA A 251 -25.15 -6.62 -7.97
CA ALA A 251 -24.17 -5.59 -8.35
C ALA A 251 -23.97 -4.59 -7.20
N PHE A 252 -25.03 -4.21 -6.49
CA PHE A 252 -24.93 -3.41 -5.27
C PHE A 252 -24.15 -4.12 -4.17
N ARG A 253 -24.48 -5.38 -3.84
CA ARG A 253 -23.76 -6.17 -2.82
C ARG A 253 -22.28 -6.29 -3.14
N ARG A 254 -21.93 -6.53 -4.40
CA ARG A 254 -20.54 -6.56 -4.87
C ARG A 254 -19.85 -5.21 -4.68
N ASN A 255 -20.51 -4.10 -5.03
CA ASN A 255 -19.96 -2.76 -4.81
C ASN A 255 -19.73 -2.45 -3.32
N VAL A 256 -20.60 -2.93 -2.43
CA VAL A 256 -20.42 -2.82 -0.98
C VAL A 256 -19.21 -3.62 -0.50
N ARG A 257 -18.94 -4.82 -1.07
CA ARG A 257 -17.72 -5.59 -0.75
C ARG A 257 -16.46 -4.86 -1.18
N PHE A 258 -16.43 -4.35 -2.42
CA PHE A 258 -15.30 -3.54 -2.91
C PHE A 258 -15.12 -2.25 -2.11
N PHE A 259 -16.20 -1.64 -1.65
CA PHE A 259 -16.14 -0.50 -0.74
C PHE A 259 -15.55 -0.91 0.62
N ALA A 260 -16.04 -1.98 1.26
CA ALA A 260 -15.51 -2.43 2.54
C ALA A 260 -14.01 -2.78 2.46
N GLN A 261 -13.60 -3.44 1.38
CA GLN A 261 -12.19 -3.71 1.08
C GLN A 261 -11.38 -2.41 1.05
N THR A 262 -11.79 -1.43 0.25
CA THR A 262 -11.05 -0.18 0.05
C THR A 262 -11.07 0.73 1.27
N ALA A 263 -12.17 0.77 2.02
CA ALA A 263 -12.26 1.53 3.27
C ALA A 263 -11.25 1.01 4.31
N VAL A 264 -11.13 -0.32 4.47
CA VAL A 264 -10.13 -0.91 5.38
C VAL A 264 -8.71 -0.54 4.94
N GLN A 265 -8.43 -0.60 3.64
CA GLN A 265 -7.13 -0.22 3.07
C GLN A 265 -6.81 1.26 3.34
N ASN A 266 -7.77 2.15 3.11
CA ASN A 266 -7.60 3.60 3.31
C ASN A 266 -7.42 3.98 4.77
N ILE A 267 -8.16 3.33 5.69
CA ILE A 267 -7.98 3.52 7.13
C ILE A 267 -6.56 3.09 7.55
N SER A 268 -6.08 1.92 7.09
CA SER A 268 -4.71 1.49 7.40
C SER A 268 -3.66 2.46 6.85
N MET A 269 -3.85 2.96 5.63
CA MET A 269 -2.95 3.94 5.02
C MET A 269 -2.93 5.27 5.78
N MET A 270 -4.09 5.77 6.20
CA MET A 270 -4.17 7.01 6.98
C MET A 270 -3.50 6.86 8.35
N LEU A 271 -3.66 5.72 9.02
CA LEU A 271 -2.99 5.46 10.28
C LEU A 271 -1.47 5.45 10.11
N ALA A 272 -0.95 4.77 9.08
CA ALA A 272 0.48 4.75 8.78
C ALA A 272 1.02 6.15 8.45
N LEU A 273 0.31 6.93 7.61
CA LEU A 273 0.71 8.30 7.28
C LEU A 273 0.63 9.26 8.47
N ALA A 274 -0.36 9.11 9.34
CA ALA A 274 -0.46 9.90 10.57
C ALA A 274 0.76 9.67 11.47
N VAL A 275 1.18 8.41 11.61
CA VAL A 275 2.43 8.07 12.32
C VAL A 275 3.62 8.73 11.64
N ILE A 276 3.77 8.58 10.31
CA ILE A 276 4.85 9.23 9.53
C ILE A 276 4.89 10.76 9.77
N VAL A 277 3.75 11.44 9.74
CA VAL A 277 3.70 12.90 9.91
C VAL A 277 4.03 13.32 11.33
N ILE A 278 3.54 12.58 12.34
CA ILE A 278 3.86 12.85 13.76
C ILE A 278 5.37 12.70 13.97
N VAL A 279 5.95 11.60 13.47
CA VAL A 279 7.38 11.30 13.60
C VAL A 279 8.25 12.35 12.90
N ASN A 280 7.86 12.77 11.69
CA ASN A 280 8.56 13.85 10.98
C ASN A 280 8.49 15.22 11.67
N ASN A 281 7.57 15.42 12.61
CA ASN A 281 7.40 16.69 13.33
C ASN A 281 8.03 16.71 14.73
N GLU A 282 8.43 15.54 15.27
CA GLU A 282 9.17 15.48 16.52
C GLU A 282 10.66 15.84 16.29
N ARG A 283 11.16 16.82 17.03
CA ARG A 283 12.54 17.34 16.90
C ARG A 283 13.56 16.65 17.81
N SER A 284 13.14 15.79 18.73
CA SER A 284 14.07 15.08 19.62
C SER A 284 14.53 13.78 18.98
N PHE A 285 15.75 13.78 18.44
CA PHE A 285 16.48 12.58 18.04
C PHE A 285 16.60 11.62 19.23
N GLY A 286 15.96 10.45 19.19
CA GLY A 286 16.04 9.54 20.33
C GLY A 286 15.29 8.20 20.31
N LYS A 287 14.62 7.79 19.22
CA LYS A 287 14.01 6.44 19.18
C LYS A 287 14.14 5.83 17.79
N ALA A 288 15.25 5.14 17.53
CA ALA A 288 15.40 4.29 16.34
C ALA A 288 14.20 3.31 16.17
N VAL A 289 13.56 2.94 17.29
CA VAL A 289 12.30 2.19 17.34
C VAL A 289 11.15 2.92 16.63
N LEU A 290 11.05 4.24 16.75
CA LEU A 290 9.97 5.04 16.18
C LEU A 290 10.11 5.15 14.64
N TYR A 291 11.34 5.34 14.15
CA TYR A 291 11.65 5.33 12.73
C TYR A 291 11.45 3.95 12.11
N ALA A 292 11.93 2.88 12.78
CA ALA A 292 11.66 1.50 12.37
C ALA A 292 10.15 1.18 12.34
N THR A 293 9.38 1.64 13.34
CA THR A 293 7.92 1.45 13.39
C THR A 293 7.23 2.15 12.21
N THR A 294 7.72 3.33 11.83
CA THR A 294 7.17 4.13 10.72
C THR A 294 7.39 3.44 9.38
N PHE A 295 8.61 2.91 9.19
CA PHE A 295 8.99 2.16 7.99
C PHE A 295 8.20 0.85 7.87
N ASP A 296 8.10 0.08 8.96
CA ASP A 296 7.35 -1.18 9.03
C ASP A 296 5.84 -0.97 8.87
N ALA A 297 5.27 0.11 9.41
CA ALA A 297 3.84 0.42 9.26
C ALA A 297 3.43 0.62 7.79
N ARG A 298 4.32 1.22 6.98
CA ARG A 298 4.08 1.42 5.55
C ARG A 298 4.10 0.09 4.79
N ILE A 299 5.09 -0.75 5.06
CA ILE A 299 5.20 -2.09 4.45
C ILE A 299 3.98 -2.96 4.82
N LEU A 300 3.60 -2.94 6.09
CA LEU A 300 2.39 -3.62 6.59
C LEU A 300 1.11 -3.15 5.92
N THR A 301 1.01 -1.86 5.63
CA THR A 301 -0.14 -1.30 4.90
C THR A 301 -0.23 -1.87 3.49
N TYR A 302 0.90 -1.95 2.77
CA TYR A 302 0.93 -2.53 1.42
C TYR A 302 0.59 -4.02 1.43
N LEU A 303 1.10 -4.76 2.42
CA LEU A 303 0.71 -6.15 2.64
C LEU A 303 -0.80 -6.29 2.90
N ASN A 304 -1.37 -5.44 3.77
CA ASN A 304 -2.81 -5.41 4.05
C ASN A 304 -3.62 -5.08 2.78
N ASN A 305 -3.13 -4.18 1.93
CA ASN A 305 -3.77 -3.84 0.66
C ASN A 305 -3.84 -5.03 -0.30
N GLY A 306 -2.79 -5.83 -0.36
CA GLY A 306 -2.79 -7.09 -1.10
C GLY A 306 -3.69 -8.16 -0.46
N LEU A 307 -3.62 -8.38 0.85
CA LEU A 307 -4.41 -9.42 1.54
C LEU A 307 -5.93 -9.14 1.53
N SER A 308 -6.32 -7.88 1.60
CA SER A 308 -7.73 -7.49 1.64
C SER A 308 -8.50 -7.85 0.36
N ILE A 309 -7.87 -7.96 -0.82
CA ILE A 309 -8.58 -8.48 -2.01
C ILE A 309 -8.98 -9.94 -1.83
N ILE A 310 -8.12 -10.75 -1.18
CA ILE A 310 -8.37 -12.16 -0.90
C ILE A 310 -9.43 -12.29 0.21
N LEU A 311 -9.36 -11.41 1.22
CA LEU A 311 -10.26 -11.45 2.38
C LEU A 311 -11.69 -10.95 2.08
N PHE A 312 -11.86 -9.96 1.21
CA PHE A 312 -13.18 -9.35 0.98
C PHE A 312 -13.93 -9.90 -0.25
N ASN A 313 -13.26 -10.64 -1.14
CA ASN A 313 -13.86 -11.15 -2.37
C ASN A 313 -14.00 -12.68 -2.37
N PRO A 314 -15.21 -13.24 -2.21
CA PRO A 314 -15.43 -14.69 -2.22
C PRO A 314 -15.07 -15.34 -3.57
N GLU A 315 -15.20 -14.62 -4.68
CA GLU A 315 -14.83 -15.08 -6.02
C GLU A 315 -13.32 -15.35 -6.12
N VAL A 316 -12.51 -14.49 -5.50
CA VAL A 316 -11.05 -14.65 -5.40
C VAL A 316 -10.71 -15.88 -4.57
N ARG A 317 -11.34 -16.03 -3.40
CA ARG A 317 -11.14 -17.20 -2.54
C ARG A 317 -11.47 -18.51 -3.25
N LYS A 318 -12.60 -18.53 -3.95
CA LYS A 318 -13.03 -19.70 -4.73
C LYS A 318 -12.01 -20.04 -5.83
N PHE A 319 -11.48 -19.03 -6.52
CA PHE A 319 -10.44 -19.21 -7.53
C PHE A 319 -9.14 -19.79 -6.94
N LEU A 320 -8.75 -19.34 -5.75
CA LEU A 320 -7.57 -19.85 -5.03
C LEU A 320 -7.81 -21.18 -4.29
N GLY A 321 -9.02 -21.76 -4.36
CA GLY A 321 -9.38 -22.96 -3.60
C GLY A 321 -9.46 -22.76 -2.08
N LEU A 322 -9.45 -21.52 -1.60
CA LEU A 322 -9.48 -21.19 -0.17
C LEU A 322 -10.92 -21.27 0.36
N ARG A 323 -11.20 -22.24 1.23
CA ARG A 323 -12.45 -22.31 1.99
C ARG A 323 -12.28 -21.62 3.34
N PHE A 324 -12.57 -20.32 3.39
CA PHE A 324 -12.79 -19.67 4.67
C PHE A 324 -14.20 -20.00 5.15
N CYS A 325 -14.32 -20.77 6.23
CA CYS A 325 -15.57 -21.05 6.92
C CYS A 325 -16.08 -19.78 7.64
N CYS A 326 -16.44 -18.73 6.89
CA CYS A 326 -17.23 -17.65 7.46
C CYS A 326 -18.69 -17.97 7.16
N GLY A 327 -19.35 -18.55 8.16
CA GLY A 327 -20.71 -19.09 8.09
C GLY A 327 -21.68 -18.09 7.49
N THR A 328 -22.14 -18.39 6.28
CA THR A 328 -23.41 -17.83 5.80
C THR A 328 -24.36 -19.01 5.74
N LYS A 329 -25.26 -19.07 6.73
CA LYS A 329 -26.42 -19.97 6.70
C LYS A 329 -27.09 -19.79 5.34
N ARG A 330 -27.25 -20.91 4.63
CA ARG A 330 -28.03 -21.06 3.41
C ARG A 330 -29.44 -20.52 3.72
N SER A 331 -29.77 -19.32 3.23
CA SER A 331 -31.12 -18.80 3.35
C SER A 331 -32.05 -19.70 2.54
N HIS A 332 -33.21 -19.98 3.15
CA HIS A 332 -34.17 -20.98 2.78
C HIS A 332 -34.51 -21.00 1.28
N GLN A 333 -34.50 -22.22 0.73
CA GLN A 333 -35.35 -22.59 -0.38
C GLN A 333 -36.79 -22.20 -0.02
N VAL A 334 -37.33 -21.21 -0.72
CA VAL A 334 -38.76 -20.93 -0.72
C VAL A 334 -39.45 -22.13 -1.36
N GLY A 335 -40.43 -22.66 -0.64
CA GLY A 335 -41.07 -23.94 -0.89
C GLY A 335 -41.83 -23.99 -2.21
N SER A 336 -41.72 -25.15 -2.86
CA SER A 336 -42.76 -25.69 -3.72
C SER A 336 -43.51 -26.73 -2.90
N THR A 337 -44.50 -26.30 -2.13
CA THR A 337 -45.57 -27.20 -1.67
C THR A 337 -46.54 -27.39 -2.82
N ASN A 338 -46.40 -28.50 -3.54
CA ASN A 338 -47.52 -29.15 -4.23
C ASN A 338 -47.66 -30.55 -3.61
N ALA A 339 -48.49 -30.66 -2.58
CA ALA A 339 -49.31 -31.85 -2.39
C ALA A 339 -50.39 -31.80 -3.50
N GLY A 340 -50.79 -32.86 -4.20
CA GLY A 340 -50.73 -34.30 -3.93
C GLY A 340 -52.15 -34.83 -4.07
N LEU A 341 -52.33 -35.86 -4.94
CA LEU A 341 -53.55 -36.66 -5.20
C LEU A 341 -54.68 -35.95 -5.98
N GLU A 342 -55.37 -36.56 -6.97
CA GLU A 342 -55.80 -37.95 -7.12
C GLU A 342 -56.25 -38.29 -8.60
N THR A 343 -55.84 -39.48 -9.06
CA THR A 343 -56.56 -40.52 -9.88
C THR A 343 -57.33 -40.27 -11.20
N SER A 344 -56.86 -40.99 -12.24
CA SER A 344 -57.55 -42.06 -13.01
C SER A 344 -58.76 -41.77 -13.92
N MET A 345 -58.58 -41.95 -15.24
CA MET A 345 -59.29 -42.87 -16.18
C MET A 345 -59.04 -42.35 -17.62
N MET A 346 -58.39 -43.11 -18.49
CA MET A 346 -59.02 -44.07 -19.43
C MET A 346 -60.02 -43.36 -20.37
N ASP A 347 -59.62 -43.05 -21.60
CA ASP A 347 -60.26 -43.62 -22.79
C ASP A 347 -59.63 -43.16 -24.12
N THR A 348 -59.62 -44.14 -25.00
CA THR A 348 -59.36 -44.20 -26.44
C THR A 348 -60.07 -43.14 -27.28
N HIS A 349 -59.36 -42.51 -28.22
CA HIS A 349 -59.50 -42.73 -29.68
C HIS A 349 -58.49 -41.92 -30.49
#